data_AF-A0A7S3SZI4-F1
#
_entry.id   AF-A0A7S3SZI4-F1
#
_cell.length_a   1.000
_cell.length_b   1.000
_cell.length_c   1.000
_cell.angle_alpha   90.00
_cell.angle_beta   90.00
_cell.angle_gamma   90.00
#
_symmetry.space_group_name_H-M   'P 1'
#
loop_
_entity.id
_entity.type
_entity.pdbx_description
1 polymer ?
#
loop_
_entity_poly.entity_id
_entity_poly.type
_entity_poly.pdbx_seq_one_letter_code
_entity_poly.pdbx_strand_id
1 'polypeptide(L)'
;MAPLRELQSATHFRQLTDGCWAPCKPSERGAKKLSLLEVPAQALRTPPVTHAHFDAAVERCRAPPAGTRTLAPSAPWMRGAAAPTPAPALPNPSPCLAQVSPHRGA
;
A
#
# COMPACT_ATOMS: atom_id res chain seq x y z
N MET A 1 -13.42 15.88 -6.66
CA MET A 1 -12.59 16.87 -5.91
C MET A 1 -12.02 16.15 -4.68
N ALA A 2 -11.14 16.74 -3.86
CA ALA A 2 -10.71 16.06 -2.62
C ALA A 2 -11.65 16.48 -1.47
N PRO A 3 -12.01 15.59 -0.53
CA PRO A 3 -13.06 15.88 0.46
C PRO A 3 -12.69 17.08 1.34
N LEU A 4 -11.42 17.16 1.72
CA LEU A 4 -10.91 18.27 2.52
C LEU A 4 -10.96 19.61 1.76
N ARG A 5 -10.77 19.59 0.43
CA ARG A 5 -10.82 20.82 -0.37
C ARG A 5 -12.22 21.38 -0.46
N GLU A 6 -13.24 20.54 -0.44
CA GLU A 6 -14.64 21.00 -0.42
C GLU A 6 -14.91 21.82 0.85
N LEU A 7 -14.43 21.32 2.00
CA LEU A 7 -14.51 22.00 3.28
C LEU A 7 -13.75 23.33 3.30
N GLN A 8 -12.54 23.35 2.74
CA GLN A 8 -11.69 24.56 2.67
C GLN A 8 -12.27 25.64 1.74
N SER A 9 -12.98 25.23 0.69
CA SER A 9 -13.62 26.16 -0.27
C SER A 9 -15.02 26.62 0.15
N ALA A 10 -15.58 26.03 1.20
CA ALA A 10 -16.93 26.35 1.64
C ALA A 10 -17.02 27.73 2.28
N THR A 11 -18.03 28.49 1.87
CA THR A 11 -18.32 29.84 2.38
C THR A 11 -19.55 29.89 3.29
N HIS A 12 -20.33 28.81 3.28
CA HIS A 12 -21.57 28.70 4.04
C HIS A 12 -21.62 27.35 4.74
N PHE A 13 -21.98 27.38 6.00
CA PHE A 13 -22.16 26.21 6.83
C PHE A 13 -23.56 26.21 7.43
N ARG A 14 -24.12 25.02 7.57
CA ARG A 14 -25.39 24.81 8.23
C ARG A 14 -25.17 23.91 9.43
N GLN A 15 -25.83 24.27 10.53
CA GLN A 15 -25.89 23.42 11.70
C GLN A 15 -26.93 22.31 11.49
N LEU A 16 -26.51 21.09 11.70
CA LEU A 16 -27.33 19.90 11.67
C LEU A 16 -28.01 19.69 13.04
N THR A 17 -28.99 18.79 13.09
CA THR A 17 -29.77 18.47 14.31
C THR A 17 -28.91 17.87 15.42
N ASP A 18 -27.80 17.25 15.06
CA ASP A 18 -26.74 16.69 15.90
C ASP A 18 -25.79 17.75 16.48
N GLY A 19 -26.00 19.03 16.18
CA GLY A 19 -25.15 20.13 16.65
C GLY A 19 -23.87 20.33 15.84
N CYS A 20 -23.54 19.39 14.94
CA CYS A 20 -22.44 19.50 14.00
C CYS A 20 -22.73 20.47 12.85
N TRP A 21 -21.67 20.98 12.24
CA TRP A 21 -21.70 21.88 11.09
C TRP A 21 -21.22 21.16 9.85
N ALA A 22 -21.98 21.33 8.77
CA ALA A 22 -21.63 20.81 7.45
C ALA A 22 -21.61 21.94 6.42
N PRO A 23 -20.72 21.87 5.42
CA PRO A 23 -20.73 22.81 4.30
C PRO A 23 -22.05 22.66 3.53
N CYS A 24 -22.64 23.78 3.13
CA CYS A 24 -23.93 23.82 2.43
C CYS A 24 -23.94 24.90 1.34
N LYS A 25 -24.93 24.87 0.45
CA LYS A 25 -25.10 25.93 -0.53
C LYS A 25 -25.67 27.19 0.14
N PRO A 26 -25.31 28.41 -0.33
CA PRO A 26 -25.85 29.66 0.22
C PRO A 26 -27.37 29.77 0.13
N SER A 27 -28.00 29.10 -0.84
CA SER A 27 -29.45 29.09 -1.05
C SER A 27 -30.19 28.12 -0.11
N GLU A 28 -29.50 27.32 0.69
CA GLU A 28 -30.14 26.37 1.59
C GLU A 28 -30.67 27.04 2.86
N ARG A 29 -31.84 26.58 3.32
CA ARG A 29 -32.44 27.07 4.57
C ARG A 29 -31.51 26.78 5.75
N GLY A 30 -31.16 27.82 6.50
CA GLY A 30 -30.26 27.70 7.66
C GLY A 30 -28.77 27.77 7.29
N ALA A 31 -28.43 28.08 6.03
CA ALA A 31 -27.07 28.41 5.64
C ALA A 31 -26.62 29.70 6.32
N LYS A 32 -25.54 29.62 7.11
CA LYS A 32 -24.87 30.77 7.70
C LYS A 32 -23.56 31.01 6.97
N LYS A 33 -23.32 32.26 6.58
CA LYS A 33 -22.06 32.69 5.96
C LYS A 33 -20.97 32.69 7.04
N LEU A 34 -20.17 31.65 7.05
CA LEU A 34 -19.12 31.39 8.03
C LEU A 34 -17.93 30.78 7.29
N SER A 35 -16.73 31.16 7.69
CA SER A 35 -15.52 30.50 7.21
C SER A 35 -15.24 29.23 8.01
N LEU A 36 -14.46 28.30 7.44
CA LEU A 36 -14.06 27.07 8.12
C LEU A 36 -13.39 27.32 9.48
N LEU A 37 -12.65 28.43 9.62
CA LEU A 37 -11.91 28.78 10.83
C LEU A 37 -12.81 29.26 11.98
N GLU A 38 -14.02 29.70 11.66
CA GLU A 38 -15.01 30.15 12.64
C GLU A 38 -15.85 28.98 13.19
N VAL A 39 -15.81 27.83 12.51
CA VAL A 39 -16.50 26.62 12.95
C VAL A 39 -15.64 25.89 13.98
N PRO A 40 -16.16 25.58 15.18
CA PRO A 40 -15.42 24.80 16.17
C PRO A 40 -15.00 23.45 15.58
N ALA A 41 -13.71 23.10 15.64
CA ALA A 41 -13.18 21.88 15.02
C ALA A 41 -13.90 20.60 15.48
N GLN A 42 -14.27 20.55 16.76
CA GLN A 42 -15.02 19.46 17.38
C GLN A 42 -16.49 19.36 16.97
N ALA A 43 -17.05 20.44 16.41
CA ALA A 43 -18.39 20.47 15.85
C ALA A 43 -18.38 20.39 14.32
N LEU A 44 -17.22 20.32 13.67
CA LEU A 44 -17.13 20.27 12.22
C LEU A 44 -17.27 18.82 11.72
N ARG A 45 -18.24 18.58 10.85
CA ARG A 45 -18.43 17.26 10.26
C ARG A 45 -17.48 17.07 9.08
N THR A 46 -16.58 16.09 9.20
CA THR A 46 -15.71 15.70 8.10
C THR A 46 -16.55 15.03 7.00
N PRO A 47 -16.45 15.46 5.74
CA PRO A 47 -17.17 14.82 4.64
C PRO A 47 -16.65 13.39 4.43
N PRO A 48 -17.55 12.43 4.13
CA PRO A 48 -17.16 11.04 3.93
C PRO A 48 -16.30 10.87 2.68
N VAL A 49 -15.31 9.98 2.76
CA VAL A 49 -14.50 9.60 1.59
C VAL A 49 -15.30 8.61 0.75
N THR A 50 -15.54 8.96 -0.51
CA THR A 50 -16.28 8.15 -1.50
C THR A 50 -15.38 7.65 -2.63
N HIS A 51 -15.84 6.67 -3.41
CA HIS A 51 -15.11 6.12 -4.55
C HIS A 51 -14.66 7.18 -5.56
N ALA A 52 -15.52 8.18 -5.83
CA ALA A 52 -15.21 9.29 -6.73
C ALA A 52 -13.96 10.10 -6.32
N HIS A 53 -13.61 10.10 -5.02
CA HIS A 53 -12.38 10.73 -4.54
C HIS A 53 -11.14 9.92 -4.94
N PHE A 54 -11.23 8.59 -4.94
CA PHE A 54 -10.18 7.71 -5.41
C PHE A 54 -10.02 7.81 -6.92
N ASP A 55 -11.12 7.80 -7.68
CA ASP A 55 -11.07 7.97 -9.14
C ASP A 55 -10.37 9.29 -9.51
N ALA A 56 -10.77 10.39 -8.86
CA ALA A 56 -10.13 11.68 -9.06
C ALA A 56 -8.66 11.71 -8.62
N ALA A 57 -8.26 10.90 -7.63
CA ALA A 57 -6.87 10.77 -7.22
C ALA A 57 -6.05 9.97 -8.24
N VAL A 58 -6.59 8.86 -8.75
CA VAL A 58 -5.95 8.03 -9.78
C VAL A 58 -5.71 8.84 -11.05
N GLU A 59 -6.70 9.61 -11.51
CA GLU A 59 -6.55 10.47 -12.68
C GLU A 59 -5.43 11.53 -12.49
N ARG A 60 -5.29 12.08 -11.29
CA ARG A 60 -4.21 13.04 -10.98
C ARG A 60 -2.85 12.37 -10.82
N CYS A 61 -2.82 11.15 -10.29
CA CYS A 61 -1.62 10.37 -10.06
C CYS A 61 -1.24 9.51 -11.26
N ARG A 62 -1.94 9.64 -12.40
CA ARG A 62 -1.59 8.97 -13.64
C ARG A 62 -0.21 9.46 -14.06
N ALA A 63 0.80 8.70 -13.65
CA ALA A 63 2.16 8.87 -14.13
C ALA A 63 2.12 8.75 -15.67
N PRO A 64 3.00 9.46 -16.40
CA PRO A 64 3.20 9.14 -17.80
C PRO A 64 3.42 7.62 -17.89
N PRO A 65 2.84 6.94 -18.90
CA PRO A 65 3.06 5.51 -19.08
C PRO A 65 4.57 5.30 -18.98
N ALA A 66 5.01 4.38 -18.13
CA ALA A 66 6.42 4.08 -17.92
C ALA A 66 7.04 3.86 -19.31
N GLY A 67 7.63 4.93 -19.85
CA GLY A 67 7.89 5.04 -21.27
C GLY A 67 9.05 4.15 -21.57
N THR A 68 8.78 2.88 -21.92
CA THR A 68 9.76 1.91 -22.40
C THR A 68 11.07 1.86 -21.61
N ARG A 69 11.05 2.24 -20.32
CA ARG A 69 12.17 2.00 -19.44
C ARG A 69 11.94 0.63 -18.87
N THR A 70 12.33 -0.37 -19.66
CA THR A 70 12.45 -1.78 -19.29
C THR A 70 12.81 -1.83 -17.82
N LEU A 71 11.99 -2.53 -17.02
CA LEU A 71 12.35 -2.92 -15.66
C LEU A 71 13.56 -3.84 -15.78
N ALA A 72 14.75 -3.26 -16.00
CA ALA A 72 15.98 -3.99 -15.88
C ALA A 72 15.97 -4.59 -14.47
N PRO A 73 16.27 -5.89 -14.30
CA PRO A 73 16.29 -6.50 -12.98
C PRO A 73 17.24 -5.68 -12.11
N SER A 74 16.63 -4.90 -11.22
CA SER A 74 17.28 -3.84 -10.45
C SER A 74 18.14 -4.41 -9.34
N ALA A 75 18.18 -5.73 -9.21
CA ALA A 75 18.92 -6.38 -8.17
C ALA A 75 19.75 -7.55 -8.73
N PRO A 76 21.05 -7.62 -8.36
CA PRO A 76 21.93 -8.71 -8.79
C PRO A 76 21.46 -10.08 -8.29
N TRP A 77 20.67 -10.14 -7.21
CA TRP A 77 20.09 -11.40 -6.69
C TRP A 77 19.02 -12.02 -7.60
N MET A 78 18.39 -11.24 -8.49
CA MET A 78 17.42 -11.78 -9.46
C MET A 78 18.09 -12.46 -10.67
N ARG A 79 19.41 -12.31 -10.86
CA ARG A 79 20.16 -12.95 -11.96
C ARG A 79 20.77 -14.30 -11.59
N GLY A 80 20.63 -14.74 -10.33
CA GLY A 80 21.31 -15.90 -9.77
C GLY A 80 20.39 -17.08 -9.49
N ALA A 81 19.68 -17.59 -10.50
CA ALA A 81 19.18 -18.97 -10.49
C ALA A 81 19.97 -19.77 -11.55
N ALA A 82 21.30 -19.77 -11.41
CA ALA A 82 22.09 -20.82 -12.05
C ALA A 82 21.73 -22.13 -11.35
N ALA A 83 21.32 -23.12 -12.15
CA ALA A 83 21.00 -24.47 -11.70
C ALA A 83 22.04 -25.00 -10.69
N PRO A 84 21.65 -25.82 -9.70
CA PRO A 84 22.60 -26.37 -8.76
C PRO A 84 23.68 -27.15 -9.52
N THR A 85 24.92 -26.64 -9.47
CA THR A 85 26.10 -27.34 -9.97
C THR A 85 26.20 -28.69 -9.26
N PRO A 86 26.42 -29.83 -9.97
CA PRO A 86 26.63 -31.10 -9.30
C PRO A 86 27.86 -30.99 -8.39
N ALA A 87 27.66 -31.33 -7.11
CA ALA A 87 28.71 -31.29 -6.09
C ALA A 87 29.94 -32.09 -6.53
N PRO A 88 31.18 -31.60 -6.29
CA PRO A 88 32.36 -32.40 -6.52
C PRO A 88 32.34 -33.63 -5.61
N ALA A 89 32.50 -34.82 -6.19
CA ALA A 89 32.58 -36.07 -5.48
C ALA A 89 33.69 -36.01 -4.42
N LEU A 90 33.32 -36.17 -3.15
CA LEU A 90 34.26 -36.31 -2.05
C LEU A 90 35.12 -37.57 -2.28
N PRO A 91 36.46 -37.50 -2.15
CA PRO A 91 37.27 -38.70 -2.15
C PRO A 91 36.94 -39.57 -0.92
N ASN A 92 36.63 -40.82 -1.24
CA ASN A 92 36.30 -41.94 -0.38
C ASN A 92 37.18 -42.02 0.90
N PRO A 93 36.61 -42.19 2.11
CA PRO A 93 37.40 -42.37 3.33
C PRO A 93 38.22 -43.68 3.27
N SER A 94 39.49 -43.58 3.66
CA SER A 94 40.42 -44.72 3.81
C SER A 94 39.82 -45.83 4.69
N PRO A 95 40.08 -47.12 4.37
CA PRO A 95 39.49 -48.24 5.08
C PRO A 95 40.31 -48.54 6.35
N CYS A 96 39.91 -47.96 7.47
CA CYS A 96 40.27 -48.49 8.78
C CYS A 96 39.08 -49.23 9.38
N LEU A 97 39.27 -50.54 9.50
CA LEU A 97 38.66 -51.49 10.43
C LEU A 97 37.42 -52.29 10.00
N ALA A 98 37.72 -53.60 9.85
CA ALA A 98 37.04 -54.73 10.49
C ALA A 98 35.89 -55.42 9.74
N GLN A 99 36.15 -56.66 9.32
CA GLN A 99 35.30 -57.85 9.53
C GLN A 99 36.25 -59.05 9.68
N VAL A 100 36.38 -59.75 10.81
CA VAL A 100 35.44 -60.70 11.44
C VAL A 100 34.82 -61.65 10.42
N SER A 101 35.47 -62.80 10.22
CA SER A 101 34.94 -63.95 9.48
C SER A 101 34.17 -64.87 10.42
N PRO A 102 32.95 -65.30 10.08
CA PRO A 102 32.25 -66.37 10.77
C PRO A 102 32.28 -67.72 10.00
N HIS A 103 32.60 -68.78 10.75
CA HIS A 103 32.10 -70.17 10.70
C HIS A 103 32.23 -71.13 9.50
N ARG A 104 32.67 -72.35 9.86
CA ARG A 104 32.38 -73.76 9.41
C ARG A 104 33.65 -74.46 8.89
N GLY A 105 33.97 -75.71 9.23
CA GLY A 105 33.24 -76.82 9.84
C GLY A 105 33.77 -78.14 9.23
N ALA A 106 33.60 -79.25 9.96
CA ALA A 106 33.92 -80.66 9.65
C ALA A 106 35.36 -81.12 9.90
#